data_AF-A0A1U9Z165-F1
#
_entry.id   AF-A0A1U9Z165-F1
#
_cell.length_a   1.000
_cell.length_b   1.000
_cell.length_c   1.000
_cell.angle_alpha   90.00
_cell.angle_beta   90.00
_cell.angle_gamma   90.00
#
_symmetry.space_group_name_H-M   'P 1'
#
loop_
_entity.id
_entity.type
_entity.pdbx_description
1 polymer ?
#
loop_
_entity_poly.entity_id
_entity_poly.type
_entity_poly.pdbx_seq_one_letter_code
_entity_poly.pdbx_strand_id
1 'polypeptide(L)'
;MAAVSSNLEVFSMDSAAMKANYLVEVPIGELELPDGRLVAMDPLVMPEMESFERKVPEGVYPVTFIRGDEEYARPALLVIRFSDEPVERFELATRPGQNVEDLEEGYFYGIPVDTGLAAFANSGFAAAEKKRDAEERERHGDDYISYYDDVLAEALPGDSNDEHVLHHPIEGDFGAAAISQSGWGDGFYPVIWGLAADDSPVLAFIDFYVIENGEGLEPGELASRRALDAMTEQQKADNVAAYDAMKMGDMNGFAAYVDDKRIKPEDPVILTGGSFMAEAIRLNNAEALKIMMDAGARAKPGAVDSEWIESYYGYAEDLNEGARKTGTIPPRSEELMALLRQLESGNAGQ
;
A
#
# COMPACT_ATOMS: atom_id res chain seq x y z
N MET A 1 -9.99 -3.55 17.16
CA MET A 1 -8.70 -3.59 16.46
C MET A 1 -8.82 -3.90 14.98
N ALA A 2 -9.49 -4.98 14.54
CA ALA A 2 -9.65 -5.25 13.10
C ALA A 2 -10.34 -4.11 12.31
N ALA A 3 -11.25 -3.36 12.96
CA ALA A 3 -11.85 -2.16 12.38
C ALA A 3 -10.91 -0.94 12.30
N VAL A 4 -9.78 -0.98 12.99
CA VAL A 4 -8.75 0.08 13.03
C VAL A 4 -7.57 -0.27 12.13
N SER A 5 -7.22 -1.54 11.99
CA SER A 5 -6.21 -2.00 11.03
C SER A 5 -6.55 -3.43 10.58
N SER A 6 -6.54 -3.64 9.27
CA SER A 6 -6.67 -4.97 8.65
C SER A 6 -5.30 -5.68 8.53
N ASN A 7 -4.21 -5.01 8.88
CA ASN A 7 -2.83 -5.44 8.59
C ASN A 7 -2.16 -6.21 9.73
N LEU A 8 -2.93 -6.64 10.74
CA LEU A 8 -2.39 -7.27 11.95
C LEU A 8 -1.65 -8.58 11.67
N GLU A 9 -2.03 -9.31 10.62
CA GLU A 9 -1.43 -10.60 10.26
C GLU A 9 0.03 -10.47 9.82
N VAL A 10 0.44 -9.29 9.34
CA VAL A 10 1.85 -8.98 8.97
C VAL A 10 2.81 -9.35 10.09
N PHE A 11 2.42 -9.15 11.35
CA PHE A 11 3.29 -9.42 12.52
C PHE A 11 3.39 -10.90 12.90
N SER A 12 2.71 -11.78 12.17
CA SER A 12 2.87 -13.24 12.27
C SER A 12 3.62 -13.85 11.09
N MET A 13 3.95 -13.05 10.07
CA MET A 13 4.63 -13.49 8.87
C MET A 13 6.13 -13.63 9.11
N ASP A 14 6.71 -14.73 8.62
CA ASP A 14 8.16 -14.83 8.44
C ASP A 14 8.59 -14.14 7.13
N SER A 15 9.89 -14.08 6.86
CA SER A 15 10.41 -13.44 5.64
C SER A 15 9.91 -14.08 4.34
N ALA A 16 9.56 -15.37 4.34
CA ALA A 16 9.03 -16.04 3.17
C ALA A 16 7.55 -15.67 2.93
N ALA A 17 6.76 -15.60 4.01
CA ALA A 17 5.37 -15.14 3.97
C ALA A 17 5.28 -13.66 3.58
N MET A 18 6.12 -12.78 4.14
CA MET A 18 6.22 -11.37 3.75
C MET A 18 6.45 -11.23 2.24
N LYS A 19 7.44 -11.97 1.71
CA LYS A 19 7.72 -11.98 0.27
C LYS A 19 6.56 -12.53 -0.57
N ALA A 20 5.87 -13.57 -0.09
CA ALA A 20 4.72 -14.14 -0.79
C ALA A 20 3.51 -13.19 -0.84
N ASN A 21 3.46 -12.22 0.07
CA ASN A 21 2.50 -11.13 0.11
C ASN A 21 3.08 -9.81 -0.43
N TYR A 22 4.20 -9.86 -1.17
CA TYR A 22 4.82 -8.69 -1.82
C TYR A 22 5.20 -7.58 -0.85
N LEU A 23 5.59 -7.94 0.37
CA LEU A 23 6.02 -6.99 1.40
C LEU A 23 7.54 -7.04 1.60
N VAL A 24 8.10 -5.87 1.87
CA VAL A 24 9.50 -5.69 2.28
C VAL A 24 9.53 -4.90 3.58
N GLU A 25 10.37 -5.34 4.51
CA GLU A 25 10.68 -4.61 5.74
C GLU A 25 12.04 -3.92 5.58
N VAL A 26 12.07 -2.60 5.79
CA VAL A 26 13.22 -1.73 5.59
C VAL A 26 13.69 -1.20 6.94
N PRO A 27 14.95 -1.44 7.35
CA PRO A 27 15.51 -0.90 8.58
C PRO A 27 15.70 0.62 8.52
N ILE A 28 15.27 1.33 9.56
CA ILE A 28 15.58 2.76 9.77
C ILE A 28 16.80 2.92 10.67
N GLY A 29 16.86 2.13 11.76
CA GLY A 29 17.93 2.19 12.74
C GLY A 29 17.51 1.64 14.09
N GLU A 30 18.30 1.93 15.12
CA GLU A 30 18.03 1.51 16.49
C GLU A 30 17.73 2.73 17.37
N LEU A 31 16.53 2.77 17.98
CA LEU A 31 16.08 3.87 18.83
C LEU A 31 16.35 3.57 20.30
N GLU A 32 17.10 4.43 20.98
CA GLU A 32 17.34 4.35 22.42
C GLU A 32 16.14 4.87 23.22
N LEU A 33 15.62 4.06 24.14
CA LEU A 33 14.56 4.40 25.10
C LEU A 33 15.07 4.27 26.55
N PRO A 34 15.94 5.20 27.02
CA PRO A 34 16.61 5.09 28.31
C PRO A 34 15.69 5.22 29.53
N ASP A 35 14.46 5.68 29.35
CA ASP A 35 13.43 5.81 30.39
C ASP A 35 12.16 4.98 30.11
N GLY A 36 12.23 4.14 29.07
CA GLY A 36 11.15 3.28 28.61
C GLY A 36 9.95 4.04 28.01
N ARG A 37 10.07 5.34 27.73
CA ARG A 37 8.97 6.15 27.17
C ARG A 37 9.06 6.25 25.65
N LEU A 38 8.04 5.73 24.98
CA LEU A 38 7.87 5.87 23.53
C LEU A 38 6.96 7.07 23.22
N VAL A 39 7.40 7.90 22.28
CA VAL A 39 6.60 8.97 21.66
C VAL A 39 6.35 8.58 20.20
N ALA A 40 5.16 8.87 19.69
CA ALA A 40 4.89 8.92 18.26
C ALA A 40 4.26 10.26 17.90
N MET A 41 4.64 10.86 16.79
CA MET A 41 4.17 12.17 16.34
C MET A 41 4.48 12.42 14.85
N ASP A 42 4.04 13.59 14.38
CA ASP A 42 4.74 14.34 13.33
C ASP A 42 5.93 15.11 13.96
N PRO A 43 7.18 14.89 13.51
CA PRO A 43 8.37 15.44 14.16
C PRO A 43 8.56 16.94 13.98
N LEU A 44 7.87 17.57 13.03
CA LEU A 44 8.05 18.98 12.69
C LEU A 44 6.89 19.85 13.17
N VAL A 45 5.69 19.28 13.31
CA VAL A 45 4.50 20.02 13.76
C VAL A 45 4.27 19.84 15.26
N MET A 46 4.51 18.63 15.79
CA MET A 46 4.22 18.30 17.19
C MET A 46 5.37 17.55 17.88
N PRO A 47 6.61 18.08 17.87
CA PRO A 47 7.75 17.41 18.50
C PRO A 47 7.55 17.21 20.02
N GLU A 48 6.80 18.09 20.67
CA GLU A 48 6.52 18.07 22.13
C GLU A 48 5.36 17.14 22.51
N MET A 49 4.92 16.25 21.60
CA MET A 49 3.83 15.31 21.88
C MET A 49 4.17 14.39 23.05
N GLU A 50 3.22 14.20 23.96
CA GLU A 50 3.43 13.38 25.16
C GLU A 50 3.64 11.90 24.80
N SER A 51 4.48 11.22 25.59
CA SER A 51 4.69 9.78 25.48
C SER A 51 3.42 8.99 25.79
N PHE A 52 3.35 7.78 25.27
CA PHE A 52 2.28 6.84 25.63
C PHE A 52 2.31 6.48 27.13
N GLU A 53 1.14 6.11 27.66
CA GLU A 53 0.98 5.70 29.06
C GLU A 53 1.71 4.38 29.35
N ARG A 54 1.67 3.45 28.39
CA ARG A 54 2.41 2.19 28.45
C ARG A 54 3.90 2.43 28.23
N LYS A 55 4.71 1.95 29.17
CA LYS A 55 6.17 1.93 29.07
C LYS A 55 6.69 0.60 28.54
N VAL A 56 7.88 0.63 27.97
CA VAL A 56 8.67 -0.54 27.58
C VAL A 56 9.88 -0.68 28.51
N PRO A 57 10.57 -1.84 28.55
CA PRO A 57 11.86 -1.94 29.25
C PRO A 57 12.85 -0.89 28.73
N GLU A 58 13.76 -0.42 29.58
CA GLU A 58 14.84 0.47 29.13
C GLU A 58 15.76 -0.31 28.18
N GLY A 59 16.10 0.27 27.03
CA GLY A 59 16.87 -0.45 26.02
C GLY A 59 17.04 0.31 24.72
N VAL A 60 17.57 -0.40 23.72
CA VAL A 60 17.75 0.06 22.36
C VAL A 60 17.00 -0.89 21.44
N TYR A 61 16.17 -0.34 20.56
CA TYR A 61 15.17 -1.12 19.84
C TYR A 61 15.20 -0.87 18.34
N PRO A 62 15.19 -1.92 17.50
CA PRO A 62 15.14 -1.73 16.06
C PRO A 62 13.83 -1.08 15.64
N VAL A 63 13.95 -0.09 14.76
CA VAL A 63 12.84 0.55 14.07
C VAL A 63 12.96 0.24 12.58
N THR A 64 11.86 -0.21 12.00
CA THR A 64 11.69 -0.53 10.59
C THR A 64 10.45 0.16 10.06
N PHE A 65 10.30 0.25 8.74
CA PHE A 65 8.99 0.38 8.12
C PHE A 65 8.74 -0.78 7.17
N ILE A 66 7.48 -1.06 6.89
CA ILE A 66 7.03 -2.09 5.96
C ILE A 66 6.34 -1.41 4.79
N ARG A 67 6.63 -1.84 3.57
CA ARG A 67 5.99 -1.37 2.33
C ARG A 67 5.80 -2.52 1.34
N GLY A 68 5.04 -2.26 0.27
CA GLY A 68 5.04 -3.12 -0.92
C GLY A 68 6.44 -3.27 -1.53
N ASP A 69 6.66 -4.34 -2.28
CA ASP A 69 7.97 -4.66 -2.90
C ASP A 69 8.24 -3.90 -4.22
N GLU A 70 7.28 -3.12 -4.68
CA GLU A 70 7.42 -2.24 -5.84
C GLU A 70 8.39 -1.08 -5.57
N GLU A 71 9.00 -0.56 -6.64
CA GLU A 71 10.00 0.52 -6.59
C GLU A 71 9.46 1.81 -5.94
N TYR A 72 8.18 2.12 -6.17
CA TYR A 72 7.55 3.36 -5.71
C TYR A 72 6.57 3.15 -4.56
N ALA A 73 6.58 1.97 -3.94
CA ALA A 73 5.69 1.64 -2.83
C ALA A 73 5.99 2.54 -1.62
N ARG A 74 4.92 2.96 -0.94
CA ARG A 74 4.98 3.87 0.20
C ARG A 74 5.12 3.09 1.51
N PRO A 75 5.76 3.64 2.55
CA PRO A 75 5.68 3.10 3.91
C PRO A 75 4.22 2.89 4.29
N ALA A 76 3.88 1.64 4.58
CA ALA A 76 2.56 1.24 4.99
C ALA A 76 2.45 1.15 6.52
N LEU A 77 3.50 0.62 7.16
CA LEU A 77 3.58 0.50 8.61
C LEU A 77 4.93 1.04 9.08
N LEU A 78 4.96 1.94 10.07
CA LEU A 78 6.18 2.25 10.82
C LEU A 78 6.19 1.40 12.09
N VAL A 79 7.27 0.68 12.39
CA VAL A 79 7.29 -0.38 13.41
C VAL A 79 8.52 -0.26 14.30
N ILE A 80 8.34 -0.41 15.62
CA ILE A 80 9.41 -0.57 16.60
C ILE A 80 9.21 -1.90 17.36
N ARG A 81 10.27 -2.71 17.51
CA ARG A 81 10.20 -4.03 18.17
C ARG A 81 10.99 -4.05 19.48
N PHE A 82 10.36 -4.56 20.54
CA PHE A 82 10.89 -4.62 21.90
C PHE A 82 11.33 -6.01 22.32
N SER A 83 10.80 -7.06 21.67
CA SER A 83 11.16 -8.46 21.93
C SER A 83 10.85 -9.33 20.71
N ASP A 84 11.39 -10.55 20.69
CA ASP A 84 11.10 -11.58 19.69
C ASP A 84 9.95 -12.52 20.11
N GLU A 85 9.22 -12.20 21.19
CA GLU A 85 8.08 -13.00 21.62
C GLU A 85 6.91 -12.90 20.61
N PRO A 86 6.06 -13.92 20.48
CA PRO A 86 4.86 -13.84 19.66
C PRO A 86 3.91 -12.74 20.17
N VAL A 87 3.29 -12.01 19.23
CA VAL A 87 2.19 -11.09 19.55
C VAL A 87 0.91 -11.90 19.76
N GLU A 88 0.34 -11.80 20.95
CA GLU A 88 -0.89 -12.50 21.35
C GLU A 88 -2.13 -11.59 21.28
N ARG A 89 -1.95 -10.28 21.45
CA ARG A 89 -3.05 -9.32 21.34
C ARG A 89 -2.58 -7.95 20.85
N PHE A 90 -3.51 -7.23 20.23
CA PHE A 90 -3.31 -5.84 19.80
C PHE A 90 -4.18 -4.88 20.62
N GLU A 91 -3.65 -3.70 20.92
CA GLU A 91 -4.33 -2.65 21.70
C GLU A 91 -3.98 -1.27 21.14
N LEU A 92 -4.95 -0.35 21.07
CA LEU A 92 -4.66 1.05 20.75
C LEU A 92 -3.72 1.66 21.79
N ALA A 93 -2.71 2.38 21.33
CA ALA A 93 -1.84 3.15 22.20
C ALA A 93 -2.55 4.40 22.71
N THR A 94 -2.57 4.58 24.03
CA THR A 94 -3.15 5.75 24.70
C THR A 94 -2.07 6.60 25.35
N ARG A 95 -2.34 7.90 25.42
CA ARG A 95 -1.61 8.88 26.24
C ARG A 95 -2.37 9.14 27.54
N PRO A 96 -1.73 9.72 28.57
CA PRO A 96 -2.40 10.06 29.82
C PRO A 96 -3.72 10.80 29.61
N GLY A 97 -4.79 10.28 30.20
CA GLY A 97 -6.14 10.86 30.10
C GLY A 97 -6.94 10.44 28.86
N GLN A 98 -6.41 9.60 27.98
CA GLN A 98 -7.16 8.98 26.90
C GLN A 98 -7.76 7.63 27.36
N ASN A 99 -9.04 7.42 27.09
CA ASN A 99 -9.73 6.17 27.42
C ASN A 99 -10.45 5.63 26.18
N VAL A 100 -10.06 4.45 25.71
CA VAL A 100 -10.62 3.82 24.51
C VAL A 100 -12.12 3.54 24.65
N GLU A 101 -12.62 3.36 25.88
CA GLU A 101 -14.05 3.15 26.15
C GLU A 101 -14.91 4.39 25.86
N ASP A 102 -14.30 5.57 25.77
CA ASP A 102 -14.99 6.82 25.45
C ASP A 102 -15.17 7.04 23.94
N LEU A 103 -14.60 6.15 23.10
CA LEU A 103 -14.65 6.26 21.64
C LEU A 103 -15.92 5.63 21.05
N GLU A 104 -16.47 6.29 20.03
CA GLU A 104 -17.51 5.70 19.17
C GLU A 104 -16.93 4.59 18.29
N GLU A 105 -17.79 3.72 17.76
CA GLU A 105 -17.37 2.65 16.85
C GLU A 105 -16.67 3.23 15.60
N GLY A 106 -15.47 2.72 15.30
CA GLY A 106 -14.64 3.19 14.19
C GLY A 106 -13.72 4.38 14.52
N TYR A 107 -13.84 4.98 15.71
CA TYR A 107 -12.95 6.05 16.16
C TYR A 107 -11.73 5.47 16.88
N PHE A 108 -10.62 6.19 16.81
CA PHE A 108 -9.36 5.83 17.48
C PHE A 108 -8.62 7.06 17.98
N TYR A 109 -7.74 6.87 18.96
CA TYR A 109 -6.67 7.82 19.27
C TYR A 109 -5.46 7.52 18.39
N GLY A 110 -4.73 8.56 18.00
CA GLY A 110 -3.65 8.45 17.04
C GLY A 110 -2.67 9.61 17.06
N ILE A 111 -1.95 9.77 15.96
CA ILE A 111 -1.09 10.90 15.66
C ILE A 111 -1.65 11.70 14.49
N PRO A 112 -1.80 13.02 14.63
CA PRO A 112 -1.99 13.92 13.49
C PRO A 112 -0.66 14.11 12.76
N VAL A 113 -0.69 14.05 11.43
CA VAL A 113 0.45 14.32 10.54
C VAL A 113 0.07 15.43 9.56
N ASP A 114 0.97 16.40 9.40
CA ASP A 114 0.76 17.62 8.60
C ASP A 114 2.00 18.01 7.76
N THR A 115 3.06 17.21 7.83
CA THR A 115 4.28 17.35 7.00
C THR A 115 4.54 16.14 6.10
N GLY A 116 3.63 15.18 6.07
CA GLY A 116 3.88 13.87 5.46
C GLY A 116 4.99 13.04 6.13
N LEU A 117 5.43 13.41 7.34
CA LEU A 117 6.41 12.67 8.13
C LEU A 117 5.79 12.17 9.43
N ALA A 118 6.13 10.93 9.80
CA ALA A 118 5.79 10.35 11.08
C ALA A 118 7.03 9.73 11.72
N ALA A 119 7.08 9.72 13.06
CA ALA A 119 8.22 9.16 13.75
C ALA A 119 7.86 8.43 15.03
N PHE A 120 8.72 7.49 15.40
CA PHE A 120 8.90 7.07 16.78
C PHE A 120 10.08 7.81 17.38
N ALA A 121 9.91 8.36 18.58
CA ALA A 121 10.93 9.14 19.26
C ALA A 121 11.04 8.77 20.73
N ASN A 122 12.17 9.09 21.33
CA ASN A 122 12.34 9.03 22.78
C ASN A 122 11.97 10.35 23.45
N SER A 123 11.88 10.35 24.77
CA SER A 123 11.43 11.50 25.56
C SER A 123 12.36 12.72 25.49
N GLY A 124 13.59 12.58 25.00
CA GLY A 124 14.56 13.67 24.86
C GLY A 124 14.45 14.43 23.53
N PHE A 125 13.80 13.85 22.53
CA PHE A 125 13.80 14.38 21.16
C PHE A 125 13.34 15.83 21.07
N ALA A 126 12.20 16.19 21.68
CA ALA A 126 11.63 17.53 21.59
C ALA A 126 12.60 18.62 22.09
N ALA A 127 13.27 18.36 23.22
CA ALA A 127 14.21 19.31 23.79
C ALA A 127 15.48 19.43 22.93
N ALA A 128 15.96 18.32 22.36
CA ALA A 128 17.11 18.30 21.48
C ALA A 128 16.82 18.99 20.14
N GLU A 129 15.67 18.72 19.53
CA GLU A 129 15.18 19.36 18.31
C GLU A 129 15.09 20.88 18.50
N LYS A 130 14.39 21.34 19.54
CA LYS A 130 14.25 22.77 19.84
C LYS A 130 15.58 23.47 20.06
N LYS A 131 16.54 22.80 20.70
CA LYS A 131 17.89 23.32 20.88
C LYS A 131 18.59 23.43 19.52
N ARG A 132 18.53 22.39 18.70
CA ARG A 132 19.13 22.38 17.36
C ARG A 132 18.50 23.45 16.46
N ASP A 133 17.19 23.62 16.51
CA ASP A 133 16.47 24.65 15.75
C ASP A 133 16.94 26.06 16.13
N ALA A 134 17.12 26.33 17.42
CA ALA A 134 17.66 27.61 17.89
C ALA A 134 19.10 27.84 17.41
N GLU A 135 19.95 26.80 17.42
CA GLU A 135 21.33 26.86 16.90
C GLU A 135 21.37 27.14 15.39
N GLU A 136 20.50 26.51 14.60
CA GLU A 136 20.42 26.76 13.16
C GLU A 136 19.88 28.16 12.83
N ARG A 137 18.89 28.64 13.58
CA ARG A 137 18.42 30.04 13.45
C ARG A 137 19.51 31.05 13.75
N GLU A 138 20.35 30.81 14.76
CA GLU A 138 21.49 31.69 15.06
C GLU A 138 22.56 31.63 13.96
N ARG A 139 22.83 30.43 13.44
CA ARG A 139 23.84 30.19 12.40
C ARG A 139 23.46 30.80 11.04
N HIS A 140 22.20 30.64 10.63
CA HIS A 140 21.72 31.03 9.30
C HIS A 140 21.07 32.43 9.28
N GLY A 141 20.60 32.94 10.42
CA GLY A 141 19.99 34.26 10.51
C GLY A 141 18.78 34.41 9.57
N ASP A 142 18.81 35.41 8.70
CA ASP A 142 17.73 35.68 7.74
C ASP A 142 17.61 34.62 6.62
N ASP A 143 18.63 33.78 6.43
CA ASP A 143 18.64 32.72 5.42
C ASP A 143 18.00 31.40 5.94
N TYR A 144 17.67 31.32 7.23
CA TYR A 144 16.98 30.16 7.80
C TYR A 144 15.55 30.07 7.25
N ILE A 145 15.17 28.90 6.73
CA ILE A 145 13.85 28.64 6.16
C ILE A 145 13.00 27.85 7.16
N SER A 146 13.45 26.65 7.51
CA SER A 146 12.73 25.73 8.39
C SER A 146 13.64 24.61 8.88
N TYR A 147 13.26 23.93 9.95
CA TYR A 147 14.01 22.76 10.42
C TYR A 147 14.08 21.67 9.35
N TYR A 148 13.03 21.54 8.52
CA TYR A 148 13.06 20.62 7.38
C TYR A 148 14.14 21.02 6.39
N ASP A 149 14.06 22.23 5.83
CA ASP A 149 14.94 22.68 4.75
C ASP A 149 16.42 22.76 5.18
N ASP A 150 16.67 23.21 6.41
CA ASP A 150 18.02 23.48 6.90
C ASP A 150 18.67 22.27 7.62
N VAL A 151 17.89 21.28 8.06
CA VAL A 151 18.41 20.12 8.83
C VAL A 151 18.07 18.76 8.22
N LEU A 152 16.82 18.54 7.82
CA LEU A 152 16.35 17.21 7.40
C LEU A 152 16.41 16.96 5.89
N ALA A 153 16.32 18.00 5.06
CA ALA A 153 16.17 17.87 3.61
C ALA A 153 17.36 17.15 2.93
N GLU A 154 18.54 17.11 3.55
CA GLU A 154 19.66 16.30 3.03
C GLU A 154 19.39 14.79 3.19
N ALA A 155 18.77 14.38 4.31
CA ALA A 155 18.44 12.99 4.59
C ALA A 155 17.07 12.57 4.03
N LEU A 156 16.16 13.54 3.88
CA LEU A 156 14.80 13.39 3.36
C LEU A 156 14.58 14.39 2.22
N PRO A 157 15.17 14.16 1.03
CA PRO A 157 15.10 15.12 -0.08
C PRO A 157 13.71 15.27 -0.71
N GLY A 158 12.78 14.36 -0.45
CA GLY A 158 11.44 14.33 -1.03
C GLY A 158 11.41 13.92 -2.50
N ASP A 159 12.42 13.18 -2.97
CA ASP A 159 12.52 12.69 -4.35
C ASP A 159 12.17 11.21 -4.51
N SER A 160 11.96 10.50 -3.41
CA SER A 160 11.47 9.11 -3.36
C SER A 160 10.29 8.93 -2.40
N ASN A 161 9.67 7.75 -2.45
CA ASN A 161 8.43 7.43 -1.72
C ASN A 161 8.66 6.59 -0.45
N ASP A 162 9.91 6.29 -0.09
CA ASP A 162 10.27 5.48 1.09
C ASP A 162 11.43 6.06 1.90
N GLU A 163 11.54 7.38 1.92
CA GLU A 163 12.58 8.10 2.65
C GLU A 163 12.43 7.96 4.16
N HIS A 164 13.56 7.85 4.84
CA HIS A 164 13.62 7.63 6.27
C HIS A 164 15.00 8.01 6.83
N VAL A 165 15.03 8.34 8.13
CA VAL A 165 16.27 8.65 8.85
C VAL A 165 16.12 8.37 10.33
N LEU A 166 17.17 7.83 10.95
CA LEU A 166 17.33 7.91 12.41
C LEU A 166 18.00 9.24 12.74
N HIS A 167 17.18 10.22 13.14
CA HIS A 167 17.61 11.59 13.38
C HIS A 167 18.02 11.82 14.83
N HIS A 168 19.22 12.37 15.01
CA HIS A 168 19.74 12.86 16.27
C HIS A 168 19.97 14.38 16.16
N PRO A 169 19.07 15.21 16.69
CA PRO A 169 19.20 16.67 16.57
C PRO A 169 20.55 17.21 17.09
N ILE A 170 21.04 16.63 18.18
CA ILE A 170 22.29 17.01 18.84
C ILE A 170 23.19 15.78 18.97
N GLU A 171 24.40 15.84 18.41
CA GLU A 171 25.38 14.76 18.50
C GLU A 171 25.78 14.49 19.97
N GLY A 172 25.70 13.23 20.40
CA GLY A 172 26.01 12.80 21.76
C GLY A 172 24.93 13.09 22.81
N ASP A 173 23.82 13.72 22.44
CA ASP A 173 22.59 13.74 23.23
C ASP A 173 21.80 12.44 22.99
N PHE A 174 21.00 12.01 23.95
CA PHE A 174 20.14 10.84 23.78
C PHE A 174 18.90 11.16 22.94
N GLY A 175 18.51 12.44 22.79
CA GLY A 175 17.34 12.84 21.99
C GLY A 175 17.40 12.30 20.55
N ALA A 176 16.44 11.46 20.18
CA ALA A 176 16.43 10.78 18.88
C ALA A 176 15.01 10.47 18.38
N ALA A 177 14.84 10.47 17.06
CA ALA A 177 13.62 10.03 16.39
C ALA A 177 13.94 9.20 15.14
N ALA A 178 13.28 8.06 14.98
CA ALA A 178 13.24 7.31 13.74
C ALA A 178 12.08 7.83 12.89
N ILE A 179 12.42 8.59 11.85
CA ILE A 179 11.49 9.33 10.99
C ILE A 179 11.32 8.58 9.66
N SER A 180 10.09 8.51 9.16
CA SER A 180 9.77 8.00 7.83
C SER A 180 8.61 8.81 7.23
N GLN A 181 8.49 8.77 5.90
CA GLN A 181 7.29 9.28 5.21
C GLN A 181 6.03 8.53 5.66
N SER A 182 4.92 9.24 5.85
CA SER A 182 3.67 8.70 6.42
C SER A 182 2.71 8.16 5.37
N GLY A 183 3.17 7.25 4.50
CA GLY A 183 2.34 6.65 3.47
C GLY A 183 1.76 7.69 2.51
N TRP A 184 0.44 7.90 2.54
CA TRP A 184 -0.27 8.89 1.71
C TRP A 184 0.01 10.36 2.09
N GLY A 185 0.74 10.60 3.19
CA GLY A 185 1.11 11.93 3.66
C GLY A 185 0.28 12.36 4.86
N ASP A 186 -0.30 13.55 4.81
CA ASP A 186 -1.04 14.15 5.92
C ASP A 186 -2.27 13.34 6.29
N GLY A 187 -2.59 13.29 7.60
CA GLY A 187 -3.69 12.47 8.08
C GLY A 187 -3.74 12.30 9.58
N PHE A 188 -4.55 11.33 10.02
CA PHE A 188 -4.64 10.94 11.41
C PHE A 188 -4.49 9.42 11.52
N TYR A 189 -3.40 8.96 12.11
CA TYR A 189 -2.98 7.55 12.04
C TYR A 189 -2.99 6.90 13.42
N PRO A 190 -3.52 5.67 13.55
CA PRO A 190 -3.53 4.95 14.83
C PRO A 190 -2.12 4.50 15.18
N VAL A 191 -1.83 4.45 16.48
CA VAL A 191 -0.67 3.73 17.00
C VAL A 191 -1.16 2.53 17.80
N ILE A 192 -0.58 1.37 17.55
CA ILE A 192 -1.08 0.09 18.04
C ILE A 192 0.07 -0.67 18.69
N TRP A 193 -0.17 -1.17 19.91
CA TRP A 193 0.71 -2.10 20.60
C TRP A 193 0.42 -3.53 20.16
N GLY A 194 1.47 -4.30 19.89
CA GLY A 194 1.44 -5.76 19.91
C GLY A 194 2.00 -6.24 21.25
N LEU A 195 1.24 -7.09 21.96
CA LEU A 195 1.52 -7.49 23.33
C LEU A 195 1.61 -9.02 23.44
N ALA A 196 2.50 -9.48 24.31
CA ALA A 196 2.65 -10.90 24.66
C ALA A 196 1.51 -11.35 25.60
N ALA A 197 1.47 -12.66 25.91
CA ALA A 197 0.46 -13.27 26.78
C ALA A 197 0.42 -12.68 28.20
N ASP A 198 1.53 -12.10 28.67
CA ASP A 198 1.70 -11.52 30.00
C ASP A 198 1.51 -9.98 30.02
N ASP A 199 0.99 -9.41 28.93
CA ASP A 199 0.81 -7.98 28.66
C ASP A 199 2.11 -7.18 28.44
N SER A 200 3.26 -7.85 28.30
CA SER A 200 4.52 -7.20 27.95
C SER A 200 4.51 -6.68 26.51
N PRO A 201 5.05 -5.47 26.23
CA PRO A 201 5.17 -4.95 24.88
C PRO A 201 6.11 -5.78 24.02
N VAL A 202 5.62 -6.26 22.88
CA VAL A 202 6.42 -6.95 21.84
C VAL A 202 6.80 -5.96 20.75
N LEU A 203 5.86 -5.14 20.30
CA LEU A 203 6.07 -4.11 19.29
C LEU A 203 5.08 -2.95 19.45
N ALA A 204 5.36 -1.84 18.80
CA ALA A 204 4.38 -0.81 18.48
C ALA A 204 4.48 -0.49 16.99
N PHE A 205 3.36 -0.12 16.38
CA PHE A 205 3.36 0.32 14.99
C PHE A 205 2.35 1.42 14.72
N ILE A 206 2.61 2.20 13.67
CA ILE A 206 1.70 3.17 13.07
C ILE A 206 1.20 2.55 11.76
N ASP A 207 -0.11 2.54 11.54
CA ASP A 207 -0.70 2.12 10.26
C ASP A 207 -1.05 3.34 9.41
N PHE A 208 -0.42 3.46 8.23
CA PHE A 208 -0.64 4.56 7.29
C PHE A 208 -1.73 4.26 6.25
N TYR A 209 -2.43 3.12 6.37
CA TYR A 209 -3.53 2.72 5.48
C TYR A 209 -3.12 2.64 3.99
N VAL A 210 -1.87 2.26 3.72
CA VAL A 210 -1.36 2.07 2.36
C VAL A 210 -1.69 0.67 1.83
N ILE A 211 -1.68 -0.32 2.71
CA ILE A 211 -1.97 -1.72 2.37
C ILE A 211 -3.22 -2.20 3.11
N GLU A 212 -3.83 -3.26 2.59
CA GLU A 212 -4.97 -3.92 3.22
C GLU A 212 -4.69 -5.42 3.39
N ASN A 213 -5.14 -5.98 4.52
CA ASN A 213 -5.05 -7.40 4.82
C ASN A 213 -3.61 -7.97 4.76
N GLY A 214 -2.60 -7.12 4.97
CA GLY A 214 -1.20 -7.52 4.93
C GLY A 214 -0.70 -7.90 3.53
N GLU A 215 -1.24 -7.28 2.48
CA GLU A 215 -0.86 -7.50 1.09
C GLU A 215 -0.19 -6.26 0.52
N GLY A 216 1.02 -6.38 -0.03
CA GLY A 216 1.83 -5.26 -0.52
C GLY A 216 1.41 -4.68 -1.86
N LEU A 217 0.36 -5.22 -2.49
CA LEU A 217 -0.17 -4.80 -3.79
C LEU A 217 -1.66 -4.48 -3.66
N GLU A 218 -2.13 -3.54 -4.48
CA GLU A 218 -3.57 -3.28 -4.62
C GLU A 218 -4.31 -4.55 -5.08
N PRO A 219 -5.56 -4.81 -4.64
CA PRO A 219 -6.23 -6.10 -4.86
C PRO A 219 -6.27 -6.60 -6.33
N GLY A 220 -6.41 -5.72 -7.31
CA GLY A 220 -6.46 -6.05 -8.74
C GLY A 220 -5.08 -6.37 -9.31
N GLU A 221 -4.05 -5.63 -8.89
CA GLU A 221 -2.67 -5.99 -9.18
C GLU A 221 -2.27 -7.29 -8.50
N LEU A 222 -2.64 -7.47 -7.23
CA LEU A 222 -2.41 -8.69 -6.45
C LEU A 222 -3.03 -9.91 -7.14
N ALA A 223 -4.28 -9.79 -7.59
CA ALA A 223 -4.97 -10.85 -8.34
C ALA A 223 -4.24 -11.18 -9.65
N SER A 224 -3.83 -10.16 -10.38
CA SER A 224 -3.08 -10.30 -11.63
C SER A 224 -1.73 -10.98 -11.39
N ARG A 225 -0.94 -10.48 -10.44
CA ARG A 225 0.38 -11.00 -10.09
C ARG A 225 0.31 -12.45 -9.61
N ARG A 226 -0.60 -12.77 -8.69
CA ARG A 226 -0.80 -14.15 -8.21
C ARG A 226 -1.20 -15.11 -9.34
N ALA A 227 -2.08 -14.68 -10.24
CA ALA A 227 -2.46 -15.48 -11.39
C ALA A 227 -1.25 -15.72 -12.32
N LEU A 228 -0.42 -14.70 -12.56
CA LEU A 228 0.79 -14.79 -13.39
C LEU A 228 1.88 -15.68 -12.76
N ASP A 229 2.13 -15.55 -11.46
CA ASP A 229 3.14 -16.33 -10.74
C ASP A 229 2.76 -17.81 -10.62
N ALA A 230 1.45 -18.11 -10.62
CA ALA A 230 0.94 -19.47 -10.66
C ALA A 230 1.03 -20.14 -12.04
N MET A 231 1.32 -19.38 -13.12
CA MET A 231 1.42 -19.95 -14.46
C MET A 231 2.68 -20.80 -14.64
N THR A 232 2.50 -22.00 -15.17
CA THR A 232 3.60 -22.79 -15.73
C THR A 232 4.18 -22.11 -16.98
N GLU A 233 5.40 -22.48 -17.36
CA GLU A 233 6.03 -21.96 -18.59
C GLU A 233 5.19 -22.22 -19.85
N GLN A 234 4.48 -23.36 -19.91
CA GLN A 234 3.57 -23.64 -21.01
C GLN A 234 2.35 -22.71 -20.99
N GLN A 235 1.76 -22.45 -19.82
CA GLN A 235 0.64 -21.52 -19.70
C GLN A 235 1.04 -20.09 -20.08
N LYS A 236 2.27 -19.67 -19.73
CA LYS A 236 2.81 -18.36 -20.17
C LYS A 236 2.94 -18.30 -21.69
N ALA A 237 3.46 -19.36 -22.32
CA ALA A 237 3.58 -19.45 -23.77
C ALA A 237 2.20 -19.44 -24.46
N ASP A 238 1.23 -20.18 -23.92
CA ASP A 238 -0.14 -20.21 -24.42
C ASP A 238 -0.83 -18.84 -24.27
N ASN A 239 -0.64 -18.15 -23.14
CA ASN A 239 -1.16 -16.81 -22.88
C ASN A 239 -0.65 -15.78 -23.91
N VAL A 240 0.67 -15.73 -24.12
CA VAL A 240 1.29 -14.84 -25.12
C VAL A 240 0.79 -15.17 -26.53
N ALA A 241 0.79 -16.46 -26.90
CA ALA A 241 0.38 -16.87 -28.24
C ALA A 241 -1.11 -16.59 -28.52
N ALA A 242 -1.98 -16.78 -27.53
CA ALA A 242 -3.39 -16.45 -27.64
C ALA A 242 -3.60 -14.93 -27.78
N TYR A 243 -2.88 -14.12 -27.02
CA TYR A 243 -2.96 -12.67 -27.14
C TYR A 243 -2.50 -12.18 -28.52
N ASP A 244 -1.38 -12.72 -29.02
CA ASP A 244 -0.88 -12.38 -30.35
C ASP A 244 -1.88 -12.79 -31.44
N ALA A 245 -2.49 -13.98 -31.35
CA ALA A 245 -3.56 -14.41 -32.25
C ALA A 245 -4.76 -13.45 -32.22
N MET A 246 -5.19 -13.05 -31.02
CA MET A 246 -6.27 -12.06 -30.83
C MET A 246 -5.94 -10.72 -31.47
N LYS A 247 -4.71 -10.22 -31.27
CA LYS A 247 -4.23 -8.93 -31.77
C LYS A 247 -4.03 -8.92 -33.28
N MET A 248 -3.59 -10.03 -33.86
CA MET A 248 -3.34 -10.18 -35.30
C MET A 248 -4.60 -10.54 -36.10
N GLY A 249 -5.72 -10.83 -35.42
CA GLY A 249 -6.96 -11.25 -36.07
C GLY A 249 -6.99 -12.72 -36.51
N ASP A 250 -6.13 -13.57 -35.96
CA ASP A 250 -6.20 -15.03 -36.14
C ASP A 250 -7.23 -15.63 -35.15
N MET A 251 -8.51 -15.52 -35.51
CA MET A 251 -9.60 -15.94 -34.61
C MET A 251 -9.75 -17.46 -34.53
N ASN A 252 -9.30 -18.21 -35.54
CA ASN A 252 -9.22 -19.66 -35.45
C ASN A 252 -8.14 -20.10 -34.46
N GLY A 253 -6.96 -19.48 -34.52
CA GLY A 253 -5.89 -19.69 -33.56
C GLY A 253 -6.32 -19.32 -32.14
N PHE A 254 -6.93 -18.14 -31.96
CA PHE A 254 -7.44 -17.70 -30.66
C PHE A 254 -8.52 -18.63 -30.10
N ALA A 255 -9.52 -19.01 -30.91
CA ALA A 255 -10.57 -19.94 -30.50
C ALA A 255 -10.02 -21.27 -29.99
N ALA A 256 -8.97 -21.81 -30.62
CA ALA A 256 -8.35 -23.05 -30.16
C ALA A 256 -7.79 -22.96 -28.71
N TYR A 257 -7.24 -21.81 -28.31
CA TYR A 257 -6.77 -21.64 -26.92
C TYR A 257 -7.93 -21.56 -25.92
N VAL A 258 -9.05 -20.95 -26.32
CA VAL A 258 -10.26 -20.86 -25.50
C VAL A 258 -10.97 -22.22 -25.39
N ASP A 259 -11.18 -22.90 -26.52
CA ASP A 259 -11.88 -24.20 -26.60
C ASP A 259 -11.13 -25.30 -25.85
N ASP A 260 -9.80 -25.32 -25.97
CA ASP A 260 -8.93 -26.26 -25.24
C ASP A 260 -8.79 -25.89 -23.75
N LYS A 261 -9.38 -24.77 -23.31
CA LYS A 261 -9.27 -24.22 -21.95
C LYS A 261 -7.82 -23.93 -21.53
N ARG A 262 -6.99 -23.55 -22.50
CA ARG A 262 -5.60 -23.14 -22.27
C ARG A 262 -5.51 -21.68 -21.80
N ILE A 263 -6.54 -20.88 -22.10
CA ILE A 263 -6.78 -19.57 -21.49
C ILE A 263 -8.25 -19.47 -21.05
N LYS A 264 -8.53 -18.53 -20.14
CA LYS A 264 -9.89 -18.11 -19.78
C LYS A 264 -10.11 -16.63 -20.09
N PRO A 265 -11.36 -16.21 -20.31
CA PRO A 265 -11.69 -14.80 -20.56
C PRO A 265 -11.18 -13.84 -19.48
N GLU A 266 -11.19 -14.26 -18.21
CA GLU A 266 -10.73 -13.47 -17.06
C GLU A 266 -9.23 -13.56 -16.77
N ASP A 267 -8.47 -14.41 -17.47
CA ASP A 267 -7.03 -14.53 -17.21
C ASP A 267 -6.30 -13.23 -17.59
N PRO A 268 -5.35 -12.76 -16.77
CA PRO A 268 -4.56 -11.57 -17.11
C PRO A 268 -3.67 -11.86 -18.32
N VAL A 269 -3.56 -10.88 -19.21
CA VAL A 269 -2.63 -10.94 -20.34
C VAL A 269 -1.26 -10.47 -19.89
N ILE A 270 -0.24 -11.32 -20.01
CA ILE A 270 1.14 -11.05 -19.57
C ILE A 270 1.68 -9.71 -20.12
N LEU A 271 1.33 -9.39 -21.37
CA LEU A 271 1.89 -8.25 -22.08
C LEU A 271 1.21 -6.92 -21.76
N THR A 272 0.02 -6.92 -21.16
CA THR A 272 -0.80 -5.71 -21.01
C THR A 272 -1.45 -5.55 -19.63
N GLY A 273 -1.45 -6.58 -18.79
CA GLY A 273 -2.02 -6.55 -17.44
C GLY A 273 -3.54 -6.78 -17.39
N GLY A 274 -4.30 -6.20 -18.32
CA GLY A 274 -5.75 -6.42 -18.40
C GLY A 274 -6.12 -7.86 -18.78
N SER A 275 -7.34 -8.28 -18.45
CA SER A 275 -7.82 -9.61 -18.86
C SER A 275 -7.98 -9.75 -20.37
N PHE A 276 -8.11 -10.98 -20.87
CA PHE A 276 -8.46 -11.22 -22.28
C PHE A 276 -9.77 -10.53 -22.69
N MET A 277 -10.76 -10.46 -21.79
CA MET A 277 -12.00 -9.71 -22.02
C MET A 277 -11.75 -8.21 -22.22
N ALA A 278 -11.01 -7.58 -21.30
CA ALA A 278 -10.69 -6.17 -21.39
C ALA A 278 -9.85 -5.86 -22.63
N GLU A 279 -8.91 -6.73 -22.97
CA GLU A 279 -8.05 -6.58 -24.14
C GLU A 279 -8.79 -6.74 -25.47
N ALA A 280 -9.74 -7.68 -25.57
CA ALA A 280 -10.60 -7.78 -26.76
C ALA A 280 -11.38 -6.48 -26.99
N ILE A 281 -11.90 -5.86 -25.92
CA ILE A 281 -12.59 -4.58 -25.96
C ILE A 281 -11.62 -3.47 -26.40
N ARG A 282 -10.43 -3.39 -25.77
CA ARG A 282 -9.38 -2.41 -26.08
C ARG A 282 -8.83 -2.53 -27.51
N LEU A 283 -8.85 -3.72 -28.10
CA LEU A 283 -8.47 -3.98 -29.49
C LEU A 283 -9.61 -3.81 -30.50
N ASN A 284 -10.83 -3.56 -30.04
CA ASN A 284 -12.04 -3.52 -30.87
C ASN A 284 -12.31 -4.84 -31.61
N ASN A 285 -12.01 -5.97 -30.96
CA ASN A 285 -12.12 -7.29 -31.56
C ASN A 285 -13.44 -7.97 -31.14
N ALA A 286 -14.50 -7.72 -31.93
CA ALA A 286 -15.83 -8.29 -31.68
C ALA A 286 -15.87 -9.82 -31.79
N GLU A 287 -15.05 -10.41 -32.66
CA GLU A 287 -15.02 -11.85 -32.88
C GLU A 287 -14.38 -12.59 -31.71
N ALA A 288 -13.26 -12.08 -31.18
CA ALA A 288 -12.65 -12.59 -29.95
C ALA A 288 -13.60 -12.48 -28.76
N LEU A 289 -14.30 -11.35 -28.61
CA LEU A 289 -15.31 -11.17 -27.57
C LEU A 289 -16.41 -12.23 -27.68
N LYS A 290 -16.92 -12.48 -28.89
CA LYS A 290 -17.94 -13.50 -29.13
C LYS A 290 -17.44 -14.91 -28.78
N ILE A 291 -16.23 -15.28 -29.19
CA ILE A 291 -15.60 -16.57 -28.84
C ILE A 291 -15.59 -16.76 -27.32
N MET A 292 -15.17 -15.74 -26.57
CA MET A 292 -15.15 -15.80 -25.10
C MET A 292 -16.55 -15.86 -24.49
N MET A 293 -17.52 -15.13 -25.04
CA MET A 293 -18.93 -15.20 -24.60
C MET A 293 -19.51 -16.61 -24.81
N ASP A 294 -19.26 -17.22 -25.97
CA ASP A 294 -19.70 -18.59 -26.28
C ASP A 294 -19.02 -19.62 -25.36
N ALA A 295 -17.82 -19.31 -24.86
CA ALA A 295 -17.10 -20.09 -23.84
C ALA A 295 -17.54 -19.79 -22.39
N GLY A 296 -18.55 -18.95 -22.18
CA GLY A 296 -19.12 -18.67 -20.85
C GLY A 296 -18.49 -17.49 -20.12
N ALA A 297 -17.94 -16.50 -20.83
CA ALA A 297 -17.47 -15.26 -20.21
C ALA A 297 -18.56 -14.59 -19.34
N ARG A 298 -18.14 -14.00 -18.23
CA ARG A 298 -19.02 -13.31 -17.29
C ARG A 298 -19.20 -11.85 -17.72
N ALA A 299 -20.39 -11.30 -17.47
CA ALA A 299 -20.66 -9.88 -17.69
C ALA A 299 -19.95 -8.97 -16.69
N LYS A 300 -19.82 -9.44 -15.44
CA LYS A 300 -19.12 -8.71 -14.39
C LYS A 300 -17.60 -8.91 -14.55
N PRO A 301 -16.80 -7.84 -14.51
CA PRO A 301 -15.34 -7.93 -14.50
C PRO A 301 -14.82 -8.82 -13.36
N GLY A 302 -13.76 -9.58 -13.64
CA GLY A 302 -13.03 -10.36 -12.63
C GLY A 302 -12.07 -9.48 -11.82
N ALA A 303 -11.39 -10.07 -10.83
CA ALA A 303 -10.50 -9.34 -9.91
C ALA A 303 -9.39 -8.53 -10.62
N VAL A 304 -8.88 -9.03 -11.75
CA VAL A 304 -7.88 -8.35 -12.60
C VAL A 304 -8.36 -6.99 -13.11
N ASP A 305 -9.66 -6.89 -13.44
CA ASP A 305 -10.23 -5.73 -14.11
C ASP A 305 -11.09 -4.86 -13.18
N SER A 306 -11.64 -5.44 -12.11
CA SER A 306 -12.75 -4.84 -11.35
C SER A 306 -12.42 -3.56 -10.60
N GLU A 307 -11.15 -3.20 -10.47
CA GLU A 307 -10.71 -1.95 -9.83
C GLU A 307 -10.77 -0.75 -10.77
N TRP A 308 -10.61 -0.97 -12.07
CA TRP A 308 -10.57 0.08 -13.08
C TRP A 308 -11.66 -0.08 -14.16
N ILE A 309 -12.42 -1.18 -14.12
CA ILE A 309 -13.61 -1.42 -14.93
C ILE A 309 -14.80 -1.75 -14.02
N GLU A 310 -15.82 -0.88 -14.01
CA GLU A 310 -17.09 -1.16 -13.34
C GLU A 310 -17.93 -2.19 -14.13
N SER A 311 -18.01 -2.01 -15.45
CA SER A 311 -18.59 -2.98 -16.38
C SER A 311 -17.87 -2.95 -17.72
N TYR A 312 -17.83 -4.10 -18.42
CA TYR A 312 -17.21 -4.17 -19.74
C TYR A 312 -17.89 -3.24 -20.76
N TYR A 313 -19.21 -3.03 -20.65
CA TYR A 313 -19.93 -2.04 -21.46
C TYR A 313 -19.49 -0.60 -21.13
N GLY A 314 -19.42 -0.25 -19.84
CA GLY A 314 -18.97 1.06 -19.38
C GLY A 314 -17.55 1.37 -19.86
N TYR A 315 -16.64 0.41 -19.73
CA TYR A 315 -15.28 0.55 -20.25
C TYR A 315 -15.23 0.83 -21.76
N ALA A 316 -16.09 0.17 -22.55
CA ALA A 316 -16.19 0.43 -23.98
C ALA A 316 -16.74 1.84 -24.30
N GLU A 317 -17.68 2.36 -23.50
CA GLU A 317 -18.17 3.74 -23.59
C GLU A 317 -17.10 4.77 -23.24
N ASP A 318 -16.28 4.51 -22.20
CA ASP A 318 -15.18 5.39 -21.81
C ASP A 318 -14.12 5.47 -22.92
N LEU A 319 -13.79 4.34 -23.55
CA LEU A 319 -12.92 4.31 -24.72
C LEU A 319 -13.52 5.10 -25.90
N ASN A 320 -14.83 5.02 -26.11
CA ASN A 320 -15.52 5.81 -27.14
C ASN A 320 -15.47 7.30 -26.85
N GLU A 321 -15.67 7.70 -25.60
CA GLU A 321 -15.55 9.09 -25.18
C GLU A 321 -14.11 9.61 -25.36
N GLY A 322 -13.11 8.81 -25.00
CA GLY A 322 -11.70 9.09 -25.26
C GLY A 322 -11.40 9.26 -26.75
N ALA A 323 -11.93 8.36 -27.59
CA ALA A 323 -11.82 8.44 -29.04
C ALA A 323 -12.45 9.72 -29.60
N ARG A 324 -13.62 10.14 -29.09
CA ARG A 324 -14.28 11.40 -29.47
C ARG A 324 -13.44 12.63 -29.09
N LYS A 325 -12.80 12.62 -27.93
CA LYS A 325 -11.99 13.74 -27.43
C LYS A 325 -10.66 13.88 -28.15
N THR A 326 -9.97 12.76 -28.40
CA THR A 326 -8.56 12.76 -28.82
C THR A 326 -8.37 12.38 -30.29
N GLY A 327 -9.27 11.55 -30.85
CA GLY A 327 -9.14 10.99 -32.20
C GLY A 327 -7.96 10.03 -32.40
N THR A 328 -7.25 9.64 -31.33
CA THR A 328 -6.02 8.82 -31.41
C THR A 328 -6.30 7.34 -31.62
N ILE A 329 -7.48 6.87 -31.20
CA ILE A 329 -7.97 5.50 -31.40
C ILE A 329 -9.38 5.54 -32.00
N PRO A 330 -9.76 4.55 -32.84
CA PRO A 330 -11.11 4.47 -33.35
C PRO A 330 -12.10 4.12 -32.22
N PRO A 331 -13.37 4.58 -32.31
CA PRO A 331 -14.42 4.12 -31.43
C PRO A 331 -14.64 2.61 -31.62
N ARG A 332 -15.17 1.96 -30.57
CA ARG A 332 -15.61 0.57 -30.59
C ARG A 332 -16.76 0.40 -31.58
N SER A 333 -16.77 -0.72 -32.31
CA SER A 333 -17.74 -1.00 -33.35
C SER A 333 -19.16 -1.20 -32.78
N GLU A 334 -20.19 -0.91 -33.58
CA GLU A 334 -21.59 -1.18 -33.19
C GLU A 334 -21.80 -2.66 -32.85
N GLU A 335 -21.12 -3.56 -33.56
CA GLU A 335 -21.14 -5.01 -33.31
C GLU A 335 -20.59 -5.34 -31.92
N LEU A 336 -19.43 -4.81 -31.56
CA LEU A 336 -18.83 -5.02 -30.24
C LEU A 336 -19.74 -4.48 -29.14
N MET A 337 -20.27 -3.26 -29.32
CA MET A 337 -21.19 -2.66 -28.36
C MET A 337 -22.48 -3.49 -28.21
N ALA A 338 -22.98 -4.10 -29.28
CA ALA A 338 -24.15 -4.97 -29.21
C ALA A 338 -23.87 -6.28 -28.44
N LEU A 339 -22.70 -6.88 -28.64
CA LEU A 339 -22.26 -8.07 -27.89
C LEU A 339 -22.15 -7.78 -26.38
N LEU A 340 -21.59 -6.63 -26.00
CA LEU A 340 -21.51 -6.24 -24.59
C LEU A 340 -22.88 -6.05 -23.94
N ARG A 341 -23.85 -5.43 -24.63
CA ARG A 341 -25.24 -5.34 -24.15
C ARG A 341 -25.90 -6.72 -24.01
N GLN A 342 -25.62 -7.62 -24.95
CA GLN A 342 -26.10 -8.99 -24.88
C GLN A 342 -25.51 -9.71 -23.65
N LEU A 343 -24.22 -9.53 -23.39
CA LEU A 343 -23.54 -10.12 -22.25
C LEU A 343 -24.15 -9.63 -20.92
N GLU A 344 -24.42 -8.34 -20.78
CA GLU A 344 -25.08 -7.78 -19.59
C GLU A 344 -26.52 -8.29 -19.40
N SER A 345 -27.31 -8.35 -20.49
CA SER A 345 -28.71 -8.78 -20.41
C SER A 345 -28.89 -10.29 -20.22
N GLY A 346 -27.94 -11.12 -20.66
CA GLY A 346 -27.96 -12.58 -20.51
C GLY A 346 -27.87 -13.06 -19.06
N ASN A 347 -27.37 -12.23 -18.13
CA ASN A 347 -27.20 -12.55 -16.72
C ASN A 347 -28.36 -12.10 -15.81
N ALA A 348 -29.37 -11.40 -16.33
CA ALA A 348 -30.53 -10.96 -15.53
C ALA A 348 -31.54 -12.09 -15.22
N GLY A 349 -31.20 -13.35 -15.51
CA GLY A 349 -32.09 -14.51 -15.40
C GLY A 349 -31.46 -15.80 -14.89
N GLN A 350 -30.28 -15.74 -14.25
CA GLN A 350 -29.68 -16.87 -13.51
C GLN A 350 -29.49 -16.54 -12.03
#